data_AF-A0A957PJ85-F1
#
_entry.id   AF-A0A957PJ85-F1
#
_cell.length_a   1.000
_cell.length_b   1.000
_cell.length_c   1.000
_cell.angle_alpha   90.00
_cell.angle_beta   90.00
_cell.angle_gamma   90.00
#
_symmetry.space_group_name_H-M   'P 1'
#
loop_
_entity.id
_entity.type
_entity.pdbx_description
1 polymer ?
#
loop_
_entity_poly.entity_id
_entity_poly.type
_entity_poly.pdbx_seq_one_letter_code
_entity_poly.pdbx_strand_id
1 'polypeptide(L)' 'MLVQTRNGQNITLDQEINRGGEARIWSVQRSPQQLAKLYFAPTAQHEAKLHAMLANPPRQPRDHSAIAWP' A
#
# COMPACT_ATOMS: atom_id res chain seq x y z
N MET A 1 1.56 6.86 13.74
CA MET A 1 0.16 7.26 13.47
C MET A 1 -0.75 6.03 13.49
N LEU A 2 -1.84 6.04 14.24
CA LEU A 2 -2.80 4.93 14.26
C LEU A 2 -3.81 5.08 13.11
N VAL A 3 -4.02 4.02 12.34
CA VAL A 3 -5.05 3.96 11.28
C VAL A 3 -5.88 2.69 11.43
N GLN A 4 -7.10 2.71 10.92
CA GLN A 4 -7.98 1.54 10.91
C GLN A 4 -8.23 1.09 9.46
N THR A 5 -8.12 -0.21 9.22
CA THR A 5 -8.42 -0.82 7.94
C THR A 5 -9.92 -1.05 7.76
N ARG A 6 -10.35 -1.39 6.54
CA ARG A 6 -11.77 -1.68 6.23
C ARG A 6 -12.34 -2.86 7.04
N ASN A 7 -11.51 -3.81 7.48
CA ASN A 7 -11.93 -4.93 8.33
C ASN A 7 -11.87 -4.62 9.84
N GLY A 8 -11.69 -3.35 10.22
CA GLY A 8 -11.66 -2.92 11.63
C GLY A 8 -10.34 -3.17 12.36
N GLN A 9 -9.30 -3.63 11.65
CA GLN A 9 -7.98 -3.84 12.25
C GLN A 9 -7.27 -2.51 12.42
N ASN A 10 -6.74 -2.29 13.63
CA ASN A 10 -5.89 -1.14 13.91
C ASN A 10 -4.44 -1.44 13.52
N ILE A 11 -3.83 -0.54 12.76
CA ILE A 11 -2.43 -0.61 12.34
C ILE A 11 -1.74 0.67 12.79
N THR A 12 -0.55 0.53 13.38
CA THR A 12 0.29 1.67 13.73
C THR A 12 1.34 1.88 12.64
N LEU A 13 1.30 3.05 12.00
CA LEU A 13 2.32 3.54 11.09
C LEU A 13 3.45 4.17 11.89
N ASP A 14 4.69 3.93 11.48
CA ASP A 14 5.88 4.39 12.19
C ASP A 14 6.54 5.56 11.46
N GLN A 15 7.28 5.30 10.38
CA GLN A 15 8.05 6.29 9.64
C GLN A 15 7.55 6.45 8.20
N GLU A 16 7.47 7.69 7.70
CA GLU A 16 7.30 7.95 6.27
C GLU A 16 8.61 7.58 5.55
N ILE A 17 8.55 6.58 4.66
CA ILE A 17 9.70 6.08 3.92
C ILE A 17 9.85 6.82 2.59
N ASN A 18 8.74 7.20 1.97
CA ASN A 18 8.74 7.87 0.67
C ASN A 18 7.47 8.69 0.45
N ARG A 19 7.53 9.65 -0.47
CA ARG A 19 6.44 10.51 -0.87
C ARG A 19 6.42 10.69 -2.39
N GLY A 20 5.32 10.30 -3.02
CA GLY A 20 5.06 10.58 -4.43
C GLY A 20 4.06 11.73 -4.62
N GLY A 21 3.63 11.94 -5.87
CA GLY A 21 2.60 12.93 -6.19
C GLY A 21 1.19 12.54 -5.70
N GLU A 22 0.91 11.25 -5.57
CA GLU A 22 -0.44 10.73 -5.24
C GLU A 22 -0.59 10.28 -3.78
N ALA A 23 0.50 9.90 -3.12
CA ALA A 23 0.47 9.23 -1.82
C ALA A 23 1.80 9.35 -1.04
N ARG A 24 1.73 9.03 0.26
CA ARG A 24 2.88 8.74 1.13
C ARG A 24 3.00 7.24 1.37
N ILE A 25 4.23 6.75 1.50
CA ILE A 25 4.54 5.38 1.89
C ILE A 25 5.06 5.39 3.32
N TRP A 26 4.48 4.56 4.18
CA TRP A 26 4.82 4.45 5.59
C TRP A 26 5.27 3.04 5.94
N SER A 27 6.22 2.89 6.85
CA SER A 27 6.48 1.62 7.52
C SER A 27 5.34 1.29 8.48
N VAL A 28 5.05 -0.01 8.61
CA VAL A 28 4.09 -0.52 9.59
C VAL A 28 4.85 -1.01 10.82
N GLN A 29 4.51 -0.46 11.99
CA GLN A 29 5.11 -0.87 13.25
C GLN A 29 4.85 -2.36 13.50
N ARG A 30 5.91 -3.10 13.88
CA ARG A 30 5.89 -4.56 14.10
C ARG A 30 5.60 -5.43 12.87
N SER A 31 5.56 -4.86 11.67
CA SER A 31 5.44 -5.60 10.40
C SER A 31 6.48 -5.13 9.38
N PRO A 32 7.75 -5.53 9.52
CA PRO A 32 8.83 -5.02 8.66
C PRO A 32 8.70 -5.39 7.17
N GLN A 33 7.88 -6.38 6.85
CA GLN A 33 7.59 -6.79 5.47
C GLN A 33 6.39 -6.05 4.85
N GLN A 34 5.74 -5.16 5.60
CA GLN A 34 4.55 -4.44 5.16
C GLN A 34 4.80 -2.94 5.13
N LEU A 35 4.33 -2.32 4.04
CA LEU A 35 4.28 -0.89 3.87
C LEU A 35 2.83 -0.46 3.70
N ALA A 36 2.52 0.76 4.16
CA ALA A 36 1.21 1.37 3.95
C ALA A 36 1.32 2.51 2.95
N LYS A 37 0.52 2.46 1.88
CA LYS A 37 0.36 3.56 0.92
C LYS A 37 -0.87 4.38 1.26
N LEU A 38 -0.66 5.62 1.71
CA LEU A 38 -1.71 6.55 2.10
C LEU A 38 -1.88 7.62 1.02
N TYR A 39 -2.98 7.54 0.26
CA TYR A 39 -3.32 8.51 -0.79
C TYR A 39 -3.74 9.87 -0.19
N PHE A 40 -3.31 10.97 -0.82
CA PHE A 40 -3.70 12.32 -0.37
C PHE A 40 -5.18 12.62 -0.63
N ALA A 41 -5.67 12.16 -1.79
CA ALA A 41 -7.05 12.30 -2.23
C ALA A 41 -7.50 10.96 -2.83
N PRO A 42 -8.05 10.04 -2.03
CA PRO A 42 -8.56 8.77 -2.55
C PRO A 42 -9.71 9.03 -3.53
N THR A 43 -9.76 8.26 -4.62
CA THR A 43 -10.79 8.37 -5.67
C THR A 43 -11.32 6.98 -5.99
N ALA A 44 -12.50 6.91 -6.61
CA ALA A 44 -13.05 5.64 -7.09
C ALA A 44 -12.10 4.92 -8.08
N GLN A 45 -11.29 5.68 -8.83
CA GLN A 45 -10.27 5.10 -9.72
C GLN A 45 -9.13 4.43 -8.94
N HIS A 46 -8.70 4.99 -7.81
CA HIS A 46 -7.70 4.35 -6.94
C HIS A 46 -8.21 3.01 -6.38
N GLU A 47 -9.47 2.96 -5.94
CA GLU A 47 -10.10 1.73 -5.45
C GLU A 47 -10.25 0.70 -6.57
N ALA A 48 -10.77 1.10 -7.74
CA ALA A 48 -10.91 0.22 -8.90
C ALA A 48 -9.55 -0.34 -9.37
N LYS A 49 -8.51 0.50 -9.41
CA LYS A 49 -7.14 0.08 -9.72
C LYS A 49 -6.62 -0.94 -8.70
N LEU A 50 -6.83 -0.69 -7.41
CA LEU A 50 -6.42 -1.63 -6.35
C LEU A 50 -7.14 -2.98 -6.47
N HIS A 51 -8.44 -2.99 -6.76
CA HIS A 51 -9.19 -4.21 -7.01
C HIS A 51 -8.68 -4.96 -8.25
N ALA A 52 -8.44 -4.25 -9.36
CA ALA A 52 -7.91 -4.83 -10.58
C ALA A 52 -6.52 -5.43 -10.37
N MET A 53 -5.70 -4.77 -9.55
CA MET A 53 -4.44 -5.33 -9.07
C MET A 53 -4.75 -6.59 -8.25
N LEU A 54 -5.38 -6.53 -7.08
CA LEU A 54 -5.57 -7.74 -6.25
C LEU A 54 -6.17 -8.97 -6.99
N ALA A 55 -7.03 -8.75 -8.00
CA ALA A 55 -7.57 -9.82 -8.87
C ALA A 55 -6.56 -10.42 -9.88
N ASN A 56 -5.52 -9.68 -10.30
CA ASN A 56 -4.59 -10.06 -11.37
C ASN A 56 -3.11 -9.93 -10.95
N PRO A 57 -2.63 -10.65 -9.92
CA PRO A 57 -1.25 -10.56 -9.45
C PRO A 57 -0.21 -10.74 -10.55
N PRO A 58 0.86 -9.91 -10.56
CA PRO A 58 1.92 -10.03 -11.53
C PRO A 58 2.56 -11.39 -11.33
N ARG A 59 2.84 -12.09 -12.44
CA ARG A 59 3.69 -13.28 -12.40
C ARG A 59 5.04 -12.84 -11.88
N GLN A 60 5.45 -13.31 -10.71
CA GLN A 60 6.76 -12.96 -10.15
C GLN A 60 7.86 -13.49 -11.08
N PRO A 61 8.60 -12.62 -11.80
CA PRO A 61 9.80 -13.04 -12.48
C PRO A 61 10.83 -13.46 -11.42
N ARG A 62 11.62 -14.50 -11.68
CA ARG A 62 12.66 -14.96 -10.74
C ARG A 62 13.76 -13.90 -10.51
N ASP A 63 13.87 -12.94 -11.42
CA ASP A 63 15.02 -12.03 -11.52
C ASP A 63 14.68 -10.56 -11.19
N HIS A 64 13.39 -10.20 -11.06
CA HIS A 64 12.96 -8.82 -10.78
C HIS A 64 11.70 -8.75 -9.92
N SER A 65 11.67 -7.81 -8.97
CA SER A 65 10.48 -7.52 -8.17
C SER A 65 9.42 -6.78 -8.99
N ALA A 66 8.14 -7.08 -8.77
CA ALA A 66 7.05 -6.29 -9.33
C ALA A 66 7.01 -4.90 -8.67
N ILE A 67 7.49 -3.88 -9.37
CA ILE A 67 7.69 -2.52 -8.83
C ILE A 67 6.37 -1.74 -8.69
N ALA A 68 5.34 -2.14 -9.43
CA ALA A 68 4.06 -1.44 -9.51
C ALA A 68 2.90 -2.23 -8.89
N TRP A 69 3.16 -3.19 -8.00
CA TRP A 69 2.13 -3.94 -7.26
C TRP A 69 1.82 -3.30 -5.91
N PRO A 70 0.59 -3.39 -5.36
CA PRO A 70 0.28 -2.86 -4.04
C PRO A 70 0.83 -3.75 -2.92
#